data_AF-A0A6A3GVR6-F1
#
_entry.id   AF-A0A6A3GVR6-F1
#
_cell.length_a   1.000
_cell.length_b   1.000
_cell.length_c   1.000
_cell.angle_alpha   90.00
_cell.angle_beta   90.00
_cell.angle_gamma   90.00
#
_symmetry.space_group_name_H-M   'P 1'
#
loop_
_entity.id
_entity.type
_entity.pdbx_description
1 polymer ?
#
loop_
_entity_poly.entity_id
_entity_poly.type
_entity_poly.pdbx_seq_one_letter_code
_entity_poly.pdbx_strand_id
1 'polypeptide(L)'
;MAPPVKSRRTSVDKDDSSGGRGNAVTARTVASMRQALEEDEERQRQDAAVAALAQQSAAVQQLTFEQLKNFHDQQEEMAQRFSGYLQEQFENQLQLKGEYDALRTQMEQQKQQMAAHTSILREASEKIGHQAREIETLKDVVHHPSSPRGQVRWGWFAQPPPDEADDVKMKDTTEEVTAVCGEARSKKSETEVDWQVRDWDDSWIEG
;
A
#
# COMPACT_ATOMS: atom_id res chain seq x y z
N MET A 1 -10.46 -26.02 -68.27
CA MET A 1 -9.44 -26.94 -68.81
C MET A 1 -10.15 -28.22 -69.20
N ALA A 2 -9.99 -28.67 -70.45
CA ALA A 2 -10.65 -29.82 -71.04
C ALA A 2 -9.89 -31.14 -70.74
N PRO A 3 -10.55 -32.30 -70.70
CA PRO A 3 -9.85 -33.59 -70.61
C PRO A 3 -9.39 -34.08 -71.99
N PRO A 4 -8.31 -34.90 -72.08
CA PRO A 4 -7.78 -35.37 -73.35
C PRO A 4 -8.55 -36.59 -73.88
N VAL A 5 -8.70 -36.58 -75.21
CA VAL A 5 -9.16 -37.67 -76.07
C VAL A 5 -8.19 -38.85 -76.00
N LYS A 6 -8.70 -40.08 -75.80
CA LYS A 6 -7.94 -41.30 -76.09
C LYS A 6 -8.75 -42.26 -76.98
N SER A 7 -8.18 -42.38 -78.18
CA SER A 7 -8.33 -43.33 -79.27
C SER A 7 -9.10 -44.63 -79.04
N ARG A 8 -10.01 -44.83 -79.99
CA ARG A 8 -10.73 -46.03 -80.38
C ARG A 8 -9.77 -47.09 -80.93
N ARG A 9 -9.79 -48.31 -80.37
CA ARG A 9 -9.54 -49.56 -81.11
C ARG A 9 -10.54 -50.59 -80.60
N THR A 10 -11.55 -50.87 -81.41
CA THR A 10 -12.45 -52.02 -81.23
C THR A 10 -12.07 -53.01 -82.32
N SER A 11 -11.34 -54.07 -81.95
CA SER A 11 -11.24 -55.26 -82.78
C SER A 11 -12.57 -55.99 -82.71
N VAL A 12 -13.08 -56.32 -83.90
CA VAL A 12 -14.19 -57.21 -84.12
C VAL A 12 -13.69 -58.62 -83.86
N ASP A 13 -14.27 -59.28 -82.87
CA ASP A 13 -14.35 -60.74 -82.83
C ASP A 13 -15.81 -61.11 -82.57
N LYS A 14 -16.40 -61.72 -83.61
CA LYS A 14 -17.66 -62.45 -83.53
C LYS A 14 -17.27 -63.86 -83.11
N ASP A 15 -17.72 -64.27 -81.93
CA ASP A 15 -17.89 -65.69 -81.63
C ASP A 15 -19.30 -65.92 -81.07
N ASP A 16 -20.03 -66.73 -81.83
CA ASP A 16 -21.31 -67.34 -81.47
C ASP A 16 -21.11 -68.29 -80.28
N SER A 17 -21.79 -68.00 -79.16
CA SER A 17 -22.08 -69.03 -78.16
C SER A 17 -23.44 -68.76 -77.53
N SER A 18 -24.44 -69.39 -78.14
CA SER A 18 -25.80 -69.48 -77.63
C SER A 18 -25.85 -70.58 -76.54
N GLY A 19 -25.88 -70.17 -75.28
CA GLY A 19 -26.01 -71.09 -74.15
C GLY A 19 -25.68 -70.50 -72.79
N GLY A 20 -26.44 -69.50 -72.32
CA GLY A 20 -26.15 -68.92 -70.99
C GLY A 20 -27.07 -67.81 -70.49
N ARG A 21 -28.29 -67.67 -71.01
CA ARG A 21 -29.18 -66.54 -70.66
C ARG A 21 -29.71 -66.54 -69.22
N GLY A 22 -29.66 -67.67 -68.51
CA GLY A 22 -30.08 -67.77 -67.09
C GLY A 22 -29.03 -67.26 -66.09
N ASN A 23 -27.73 -67.47 -66.34
CA ASN A 23 -26.68 -67.14 -65.36
C ASN A 23 -26.27 -65.65 -65.40
N ALA A 24 -26.39 -65.00 -66.56
CA ALA A 24 -26.02 -63.58 -66.72
C ALA A 24 -26.98 -62.62 -66.00
N VAL A 25 -28.27 -62.96 -65.90
CA VAL A 25 -29.27 -62.16 -65.17
C VAL A 25 -29.01 -62.26 -63.67
N THR A 26 -28.84 -63.48 -63.15
CA THR A 26 -28.54 -63.73 -61.73
C THR A 26 -27.24 -63.07 -61.28
N ALA A 27 -26.18 -63.12 -62.10
CA ALA A 27 -24.92 -62.44 -61.81
C ALA A 27 -25.07 -60.91 -61.74
N ARG A 28 -25.95 -60.32 -62.56
CA ARG A 28 -26.21 -58.87 -62.57
C ARG A 28 -27.01 -58.42 -61.34
N THR A 29 -27.98 -59.22 -60.90
CA THR A 29 -28.76 -58.94 -59.69
C THR A 29 -27.90 -59.03 -58.43
N VAL A 30 -27.01 -60.03 -58.34
CA VAL A 30 -26.07 -60.16 -57.22
C VAL A 30 -25.05 -59.02 -57.22
N ALA A 31 -24.55 -58.59 -58.39
CA ALA A 31 -23.68 -57.42 -58.49
C ALA A 31 -24.39 -56.13 -58.03
N SER A 32 -25.66 -55.94 -58.40
CA SER A 32 -26.45 -54.78 -57.95
C SER A 32 -26.74 -54.80 -56.45
N MET A 33 -27.01 -55.96 -55.85
CA MET A 33 -27.20 -56.08 -54.40
C MET A 33 -25.90 -55.82 -53.64
N ARG A 34 -24.76 -56.29 -54.18
CA ARG A 34 -23.44 -56.01 -53.61
C ARG A 34 -23.09 -54.53 -53.68
N GLN A 35 -23.39 -53.87 -54.80
CA GLN A 35 -23.21 -52.44 -54.94
C GLN A 35 -24.13 -51.65 -54.00
N ALA A 36 -25.39 -52.07 -53.83
CA ALA A 36 -26.30 -51.44 -52.88
C ALA A 36 -25.82 -51.59 -51.43
N LEU A 37 -25.25 -52.75 -51.05
CA LEU A 37 -24.64 -52.95 -49.74
C LEU A 37 -23.39 -52.09 -49.53
N GLU A 38 -22.54 -51.96 -50.56
CA GLU A 38 -21.37 -51.10 -50.52
C GLU A 38 -21.77 -49.62 -50.37
N GLU A 39 -22.80 -49.16 -51.08
CA GLU A 39 -23.35 -47.81 -50.96
C GLU A 39 -23.97 -47.57 -49.56
N ASP A 40 -24.63 -48.56 -48.98
CA ASP A 40 -25.23 -48.46 -47.63
C ASP A 40 -24.16 -48.43 -46.52
N GLU A 41 -23.09 -49.22 -46.66
CA GLU A 41 -21.93 -49.13 -45.78
C GLU A 41 -21.23 -47.77 -45.88
N GLU A 42 -21.13 -47.21 -47.08
CA GLU A 42 -20.50 -45.92 -47.31
C GLU A 42 -21.33 -44.78 -46.72
N ARG A 43 -22.67 -44.87 -46.80
CA ARG A 43 -23.59 -43.97 -46.09
C ARG A 43 -23.45 -44.10 -44.57
N GLN A 44 -23.40 -45.31 -44.02
CA GLN A 44 -23.17 -45.50 -42.58
C GLN A 44 -21.84 -44.90 -42.10
N ARG A 45 -20.77 -45.04 -42.88
CA ARG A 45 -19.47 -44.40 -42.55
C ARG A 45 -19.56 -42.88 -42.61
N GLN A 46 -20.28 -42.32 -43.58
CA GLN A 46 -20.52 -40.88 -43.66
C GLN A 46 -21.35 -40.39 -42.47
N ASP A 47 -22.43 -41.08 -42.12
CA ASP A 47 -23.29 -40.73 -40.98
C ASP A 47 -22.50 -40.81 -39.66
N ALA A 48 -21.65 -41.83 -39.49
CA ALA A 48 -20.77 -41.94 -38.33
C ALA A 48 -19.73 -40.81 -38.26
N ALA A 49 -19.16 -40.40 -39.42
CA ALA A 49 -18.24 -39.27 -39.49
C ALA A 49 -18.93 -37.94 -39.16
N VAL A 50 -20.17 -37.73 -39.65
CA VAL A 50 -20.98 -36.56 -39.32
C VAL A 50 -21.35 -36.55 -37.84
N ALA A 51 -21.71 -37.70 -37.26
CA ALA A 51 -22.00 -37.82 -35.83
C ALA A 51 -20.75 -37.51 -34.96
N ALA A 52 -19.57 -38.00 -35.37
CA ALA A 52 -18.32 -37.68 -34.68
C ALA A 52 -17.97 -36.19 -34.77
N LEU A 53 -18.16 -35.57 -35.94
CA LEU A 53 -17.97 -34.13 -36.12
C LEU A 53 -18.96 -33.32 -35.26
N ALA A 54 -20.21 -33.76 -35.20
CA ALA A 54 -21.23 -33.13 -34.37
C ALA A 54 -20.85 -33.19 -32.88
N GLN A 55 -20.40 -34.35 -32.38
CA GLN A 55 -19.90 -34.49 -31.01
C GLN A 55 -18.69 -33.59 -30.73
N GLN A 56 -17.73 -33.53 -31.65
CA GLN A 56 -16.58 -32.66 -31.53
C GLN A 56 -17.00 -31.18 -31.48
N SER A 57 -17.95 -30.78 -32.33
CA SER A 57 -18.49 -29.41 -32.33
C SER A 57 -19.23 -29.08 -31.03
N ALA A 58 -19.99 -30.02 -30.48
CA ALA A 58 -20.68 -29.85 -29.21
C ALA A 58 -19.69 -29.70 -28.04
N ALA A 59 -18.62 -30.50 -28.02
CA ALA A 59 -17.56 -30.40 -27.01
C ALA A 59 -16.84 -29.05 -27.08
N VAL A 60 -16.53 -28.56 -28.28
CA VAL A 60 -15.93 -27.22 -28.46
C VAL A 60 -16.89 -26.13 -27.97
N GLN A 61 -18.17 -26.21 -28.30
CA GLN A 61 -19.17 -25.24 -27.84
C GLN A 61 -19.29 -25.21 -26.31
N GLN A 62 -19.27 -26.38 -25.66
CA GLN A 62 -19.28 -26.47 -24.20
C GLN A 62 -18.03 -25.82 -23.59
N LEU A 63 -16.84 -26.12 -24.12
CA LEU A 63 -15.60 -25.50 -23.67
C LEU A 63 -15.64 -23.98 -23.83
N THR A 64 -16.15 -23.48 -24.97
CA THR A 64 -16.27 -22.01 -25.17
C THR A 64 -17.24 -21.37 -24.20
N PHE A 65 -18.34 -22.07 -23.87
CA PHE A 65 -19.31 -21.57 -22.89
C PHE A 65 -18.70 -21.50 -21.49
N GLU A 66 -17.96 -22.52 -21.07
CA GLU A 66 -17.24 -22.53 -19.79
C GLU A 66 -16.18 -21.42 -19.74
N GLN A 67 -15.44 -21.20 -20.82
CA GLN A 67 -14.47 -20.10 -20.91
C GLN A 67 -15.14 -18.73 -20.78
N LEU A 68 -16.26 -18.51 -21.46
CA LEU A 68 -17.03 -17.26 -21.37
C LEU A 68 -17.59 -17.04 -19.96
N LYS A 69 -18.07 -18.11 -19.33
CA LYS A 69 -18.56 -18.05 -17.94
C LYS A 69 -17.43 -17.68 -16.98
N ASN A 70 -16.29 -18.37 -17.05
CA ASN A 70 -15.16 -18.09 -16.17
C ASN A 70 -14.64 -16.65 -16.35
N PHE A 71 -14.61 -16.16 -17.59
CA PHE A 71 -14.25 -14.78 -17.88
C PHE A 71 -15.24 -13.79 -17.27
N HIS A 72 -16.54 -14.07 -17.35
CA HIS A 72 -17.58 -13.24 -16.74
C HIS A 72 -17.45 -13.20 -15.22
N ASP A 73 -17.29 -14.37 -14.59
CA ASP A 73 -17.12 -14.50 -13.14
C ASP A 73 -15.86 -13.72 -12.67
N GLN A 74 -14.76 -13.79 -13.43
CA GLN A 74 -13.54 -13.02 -13.16
C GLN A 74 -13.77 -11.50 -13.31
N GLN A 75 -14.52 -11.06 -14.32
CA GLN A 75 -14.85 -9.64 -14.48
C GLN A 75 -15.70 -9.13 -13.32
N GLU A 76 -16.67 -9.93 -12.86
CA GLU A 76 -17.52 -9.57 -11.72
C GLU A 76 -16.71 -9.49 -10.42
N GLU A 77 -15.85 -10.48 -10.16
CA GLU A 77 -14.95 -10.47 -9.00
C GLU A 77 -14.01 -9.25 -9.03
N MET A 78 -13.43 -8.94 -10.19
CA MET A 78 -12.57 -7.77 -10.36
C MET A 78 -13.34 -6.46 -10.11
N ALA A 79 -14.55 -6.34 -10.63
CA ALA A 79 -15.39 -5.18 -10.42
C ALA A 79 -15.74 -5.00 -8.93
N GLN A 80 -16.06 -6.09 -8.23
CA GLN A 80 -16.33 -6.06 -6.79
C GLN A 80 -15.09 -5.63 -6.00
N ARG A 81 -13.93 -6.23 -6.27
CA ARG A 81 -12.66 -5.85 -5.61
C ARG A 81 -12.30 -4.39 -5.87
N PHE A 82 -12.44 -3.94 -7.11
CA PHE A 82 -12.16 -2.54 -7.47
C PHE A 82 -13.11 -1.58 -6.76
N SER A 83 -14.41 -1.91 -6.68
CA SER A 83 -15.38 -1.10 -5.96
C SER A 83 -15.10 -1.04 -4.45
N GLY A 84 -14.75 -2.17 -3.84
CA GLY A 84 -14.38 -2.24 -2.42
C GLY A 84 -13.11 -1.45 -2.13
N TYR A 85 -12.08 -1.60 -2.97
CA TYR A 85 -10.85 -0.82 -2.85
C TYR A 85 -11.11 0.68 -2.95
N LEU A 86 -11.91 1.13 -3.93
CA LEU A 86 -12.25 2.54 -4.06
C LEU A 86 -12.99 3.05 -2.83
N GLN A 87 -13.94 2.28 -2.31
CA GLN A 87 -14.65 2.64 -1.09
C GLN A 87 -13.70 2.79 0.09
N GLU A 88 -12.81 1.84 0.31
CA GLU A 88 -11.79 1.91 1.37
C GLU A 88 -10.88 3.13 1.19
N GLN A 89 -10.47 3.47 -0.04
CA GLN A 89 -9.68 4.67 -0.30
C GLN A 89 -10.44 5.96 0.07
N PHE A 90 -11.73 6.04 -0.25
CA PHE A 90 -12.55 7.18 0.13
C PHE A 90 -12.70 7.30 1.65
N GLU A 91 -12.96 6.19 2.34
CA GLU A 91 -13.10 6.17 3.80
C GLU A 91 -11.79 6.57 4.49
N ASN A 92 -10.66 6.02 4.04
CA ASN A 92 -9.33 6.37 4.54
C ASN A 92 -9.02 7.85 4.34
N GLN A 93 -9.36 8.41 3.17
CA GLN A 93 -9.16 9.83 2.90
C GLN A 93 -10.03 10.72 3.80
N LEU A 94 -11.25 10.28 4.08
CA LEU A 94 -12.16 11.00 4.98
C LEU A 94 -11.64 11.00 6.42
N GLN A 95 -11.17 9.85 6.90
CA GLN A 95 -10.58 9.70 8.23
C GLN A 95 -9.32 10.55 8.37
N LEU A 96 -8.39 10.45 7.42
CA LEU A 96 -7.15 11.21 7.44
C LEU A 96 -7.40 12.73 7.43
N LYS A 97 -8.39 13.17 6.66
CA LYS A 97 -8.80 14.58 6.68
C LYS A 97 -9.34 14.99 8.05
N GLY A 98 -10.18 14.15 8.67
CA GLY A 98 -10.70 14.38 10.01
C GLY A 98 -9.59 14.48 11.05
N GLU A 99 -8.59 13.60 10.99
CA GLU A 99 -7.42 13.63 11.87
C GLU A 99 -6.59 14.90 11.67
N TYR A 100 -6.37 15.31 10.41
CA TYR A 100 -5.66 16.55 10.11
C TYR A 100 -6.38 17.79 10.66
N ASP A 101 -7.70 17.87 10.49
CA ASP A 101 -8.50 18.97 11.01
C ASP A 101 -8.48 18.97 12.55
N ALA A 102 -8.58 17.81 13.20
CA ALA A 102 -8.45 17.69 14.64
C ALA A 102 -7.07 18.17 15.14
N LEU A 103 -5.98 17.69 14.52
CA LEU A 103 -4.63 18.10 14.85
C LEU A 103 -4.42 19.61 14.65
N ARG A 104 -4.97 20.17 13.57
CA ARG A 104 -4.93 21.61 13.32
C ARG A 104 -5.61 22.40 14.43
N THR A 105 -6.79 21.96 14.89
CA THR A 105 -7.49 22.63 15.99
C THR A 105 -6.70 22.55 17.30
N GLN A 106 -6.08 21.40 17.57
CA GLN A 106 -5.24 21.21 18.77
C GLN A 106 -4.03 22.15 18.75
N MET A 107 -3.34 22.25 17.60
CA MET A 107 -2.19 23.15 17.44
C MET A 107 -2.58 24.62 17.61
N GLU A 108 -3.73 25.04 17.08
CA GLU A 108 -4.21 26.42 17.25
C GLU A 108 -4.58 26.70 18.71
N GLN A 109 -5.20 25.75 19.42
CA GLN A 109 -5.46 25.87 20.86
C GLN A 109 -4.15 25.98 21.66
N GLN A 110 -3.16 25.14 21.38
CA GLN A 110 -1.87 25.19 22.06
C GLN A 110 -1.17 26.53 21.82
N LYS A 111 -1.20 27.04 20.59
CA LYS A 111 -0.66 28.35 20.24
C LYS A 111 -1.35 29.47 21.02
N GLN A 112 -2.67 29.44 21.15
CA GLN A 112 -3.42 30.41 21.94
C GLN A 112 -3.07 30.35 23.43
N GLN A 113 -2.94 29.14 23.99
CA GLN A 113 -2.51 28.96 25.38
C GLN A 113 -1.08 29.51 25.61
N MET A 114 -0.16 29.25 24.69
CA MET A 114 1.20 29.79 24.74
C MET A 114 1.22 31.32 24.62
N ALA A 115 0.37 31.89 23.77
CA ALA A 115 0.22 33.35 23.66
C ALA A 115 -0.32 33.96 24.95
N ALA A 116 -1.31 33.32 25.59
CA ALA A 116 -1.84 33.77 26.87
C ALA A 116 -0.77 33.72 27.97
N HIS A 117 -0.02 32.61 28.05
CA HIS A 117 1.05 32.45 29.05
C HIS A 117 2.18 33.47 28.86
N THR A 118 2.60 33.71 27.61
CA THR A 118 3.62 34.73 27.31
C THR A 118 3.14 36.15 27.63
N SER A 119 1.85 36.46 27.42
CA SER A 119 1.27 37.73 27.85
C SER A 119 1.32 37.92 29.36
N ILE A 120 0.96 36.89 30.14
CA ILE A 120 1.01 36.94 31.62
C ILE A 120 2.45 37.13 32.09
N LEU A 121 3.40 36.38 31.53
CA LEU A 121 4.82 36.52 31.86
C LEU A 121 5.34 37.93 31.54
N ARG A 122 4.91 38.50 30.42
CA ARG A 122 5.26 39.88 30.05
C ARG A 122 4.75 40.88 31.09
N GLU A 123 3.47 40.81 31.44
CA GLU A 123 2.88 41.70 32.45
C GLU A 123 3.56 41.54 33.82
N ALA A 124 3.85 40.31 34.23
CA ALA A 124 4.60 40.04 35.46
C ALA A 124 6.01 40.64 35.40
N SER A 125 6.71 40.50 34.27
CA SER A 125 8.04 41.08 34.07
C SER A 125 8.02 42.62 34.11
N GLU A 126 6.99 43.25 33.55
CA GLU A 126 6.81 44.70 33.59
C GLU A 126 6.58 45.16 35.03
N LYS A 127 5.70 44.50 35.79
CA LYS A 127 5.45 44.80 37.20
C LYS A 127 6.70 44.64 38.07
N ILE A 128 7.47 43.57 37.86
CA ILE A 128 8.75 43.37 38.56
C ILE A 128 9.74 44.48 38.18
N GLY A 129 9.81 44.86 36.92
CA GLY A 129 10.65 45.99 36.48
C GLY A 129 10.24 47.34 37.09
N HIS A 130 8.95 47.57 37.29
CA HIS A 130 8.46 48.73 38.04
C HIS A 130 8.85 48.67 39.52
N GLN A 131 8.61 47.54 40.19
CA GLN A 131 9.01 47.35 41.58
C GLN A 131 10.52 47.50 41.79
N ALA A 132 11.35 46.98 40.87
CA ALA A 132 12.80 47.13 40.93
C ALA A 132 13.23 48.60 40.91
N ARG A 133 12.62 49.42 40.05
CA ARG A 133 12.87 50.88 39.98
C ARG A 133 12.40 51.63 41.23
N GLU A 134 11.25 51.24 41.78
CA GLU A 134 10.77 51.80 43.06
C GLU A 134 11.71 51.47 44.21
N ILE A 135 12.20 50.23 44.28
CA ILE A 135 13.20 49.81 45.27
C ILE A 135 14.50 50.60 45.10
N GLU A 136 14.98 50.80 43.87
CA GLU A 136 16.18 51.60 43.59
C GLU A 136 16.00 53.07 44.01
N THR A 137 14.85 53.67 43.71
CA THR A 137 14.52 55.03 44.14
C THR A 137 14.44 55.13 45.67
N LEU A 138 13.80 54.16 46.33
CA LEU A 138 13.73 54.11 47.79
C LEU A 138 15.11 53.90 48.42
N LYS A 139 15.95 53.07 47.80
CA LYS A 139 17.35 52.87 48.19
C LYS A 139 18.11 54.20 48.11
N ASP A 140 18.00 54.95 47.02
CA ASP A 140 18.66 56.26 46.88
C ASP A 140 18.19 57.27 47.94
N VAL A 141 16.89 57.31 48.26
CA VAL A 141 16.35 58.17 49.32
C VAL A 141 16.85 57.77 50.71
N VAL A 142 17.01 56.46 50.97
CA VAL A 142 17.54 55.94 52.24
C VAL A 142 19.04 56.18 52.36
N HIS A 143 19.79 56.08 51.27
CA HIS A 143 21.23 56.34 51.24
C HIS A 143 21.60 57.81 51.04
N HIS A 144 20.62 58.70 50.83
CA HIS A 144 20.87 60.12 50.68
C HIS A 144 21.45 60.70 52.00
N PRO A 145 22.58 61.45 51.95
CA PRO A 145 23.35 61.88 53.12
C PRO A 145 22.62 62.87 54.06
N SER A 146 21.41 63.29 53.69
CA SER A 146 20.54 64.17 54.49
C SER A 146 19.30 63.47 55.04
N SER A 147 19.17 62.14 54.90
CA SER A 147 18.08 61.34 55.50
C SER A 147 18.47 60.86 56.90
N PRO A 148 17.93 61.45 58.00
CA PRO A 148 18.38 61.13 59.36
C PRO A 148 18.06 59.68 59.78
N ARG A 149 17.02 59.07 59.18
CA ARG A 149 16.63 57.67 59.47
C ARG A 149 17.43 56.64 58.68
N GLY A 150 17.96 57.01 57.50
CA GLY A 150 18.75 56.12 56.65
C GLY A 150 20.15 55.88 57.21
N GLN A 151 20.82 56.96 57.65
CA GLN A 151 22.14 56.94 58.25
C GLN A 151 22.20 56.07 59.53
N VAL A 152 21.18 56.14 60.38
CA VAL A 152 21.18 55.49 61.71
C VAL A 152 20.87 53.99 61.63
N ARG A 153 20.04 53.54 60.68
CA ARG A 153 19.68 52.11 60.54
C ARG A 153 20.62 51.32 59.63
N TRP A 154 21.17 51.93 58.57
CA TRP A 154 22.00 51.24 57.58
C TRP A 154 23.48 51.60 57.65
N GLY A 155 23.85 52.68 58.36
CA GLY A 155 25.26 53.07 58.55
C GLY A 155 26.10 52.02 59.28
N TRP A 156 25.47 51.10 60.03
CA TRP A 156 26.16 49.98 60.68
C TRP A 156 26.64 48.90 59.69
N PHE A 157 26.00 48.78 58.52
CA PHE A 157 26.31 47.79 57.50
C PHE A 157 27.15 48.33 56.35
N ALA A 158 27.33 49.66 56.26
CA ALA A 158 28.11 50.32 55.20
C ALA A 158 29.57 50.59 55.59
N GLN A 159 30.03 50.14 56.76
CA GLN A 159 31.46 50.17 57.08
C GLN A 159 32.19 49.16 56.19
N PRO A 160 33.14 49.58 55.35
CA PRO A 160 34.09 48.63 54.78
C PRO A 160 34.84 47.97 55.95
N PRO A 161 35.10 46.65 55.93
CA PRO A 161 35.91 46.02 56.96
C PRO A 161 37.24 46.78 57.05
N PRO A 162 37.74 47.03 58.28
CA PRO A 162 39.03 47.68 58.44
C PRO A 162 40.08 46.89 57.69
N ASP A 163 40.84 47.62 56.87
CA ASP A 163 41.99 47.13 56.14
C ASP A 163 43.07 46.77 57.16
N GLU A 164 43.00 45.57 57.70
CA GLU A 164 44.08 44.96 58.47
C GLU A 164 44.69 43.83 57.64
N ALA A 165 45.67 44.24 56.83
CA ALA A 165 46.83 43.42 56.63
C ALA A 165 47.40 43.06 58.01
N ASP A 166 47.33 41.79 58.40
CA ASP A 166 48.48 41.02 58.86
C ASP A 166 48.09 39.57 59.21
N ASP A 167 48.71 38.66 58.46
CA ASP A 167 49.18 37.33 58.85
C ASP A 167 48.56 36.63 60.08
N VAL A 168 47.72 35.60 59.81
CA VAL A 168 47.90 34.31 60.50
C VAL A 168 47.78 33.16 59.52
N LYS A 169 48.96 32.78 59.03
CA LYS A 169 49.36 31.46 58.57
C LYS A 169 48.88 30.35 59.54
N MET A 170 47.90 29.55 59.14
CA MET A 170 47.65 28.22 59.71
C MET A 170 47.54 27.21 58.57
N LYS A 171 48.42 26.21 58.68
CA LYS A 171 48.72 25.18 57.70
C LYS A 171 47.61 24.13 57.59
N ASP A 172 47.57 23.52 56.42
CA ASP A 172 47.15 22.16 56.08
C ASP A 172 46.75 21.24 57.24
N THR A 173 45.53 20.72 57.14
CA THR A 173 45.29 19.28 57.28
C THR A 173 44.27 18.84 56.24
N THR A 174 44.76 18.10 55.26
CA THR A 174 44.02 17.32 54.27
C THR A 174 43.35 16.14 54.95
N GLU A 175 42.02 16.08 54.95
CA GLU A 175 41.26 14.83 55.07
C GLU A 175 40.13 14.80 54.04
N GLU A 176 40.43 14.04 52.99
CA GLU A 176 39.56 13.11 52.27
C GLU A 176 38.08 13.04 52.71
N VAL A 177 37.17 13.52 51.85
CA VAL A 177 35.86 12.87 51.63
C VAL A 177 35.55 12.91 50.13
N THR A 178 35.74 11.75 49.51
CA THR A 178 35.11 11.36 48.26
C THR A 178 33.59 11.35 48.43
N ALA A 179 32.86 12.13 47.63
CA ALA A 179 31.41 11.97 47.53
C ALA A 179 30.88 12.40 46.15
N VAL A 180 30.81 11.39 45.26
CA VAL A 180 29.65 11.09 44.42
C VAL A 180 29.16 12.23 43.50
N CYS A 181 29.68 12.23 42.27
CA CYS A 181 28.90 12.68 41.12
C CYS A 181 27.63 11.83 41.01
N GLY A 182 26.50 12.44 41.36
CA GLY A 182 25.18 11.85 41.25
C GLY A 182 24.82 11.56 39.79
N GLU A 183 24.83 10.27 39.49
CA GLU A 183 24.24 9.62 38.34
C GLU A 183 22.73 9.94 38.26
N ALA A 184 22.29 10.61 37.20
CA ALA A 184 20.88 10.67 36.81
C ALA A 184 20.70 9.97 35.46
N ARG A 185 20.68 8.63 35.55
CA ARG A 185 20.25 7.71 34.51
C ARG A 185 18.74 7.85 34.32
N SER A 186 18.30 8.68 33.38
CA SER A 186 16.90 8.69 32.94
C SER A 186 16.69 7.63 31.87
N LYS A 187 16.04 6.53 32.28
CA LYS A 187 15.42 5.54 31.40
C LYS A 187 14.13 6.15 30.84
N LYS A 188 13.94 6.16 29.51
CA LYS A 188 12.72 5.61 28.88
C LYS A 188 12.70 5.74 27.35
N SER A 189 12.38 4.59 26.74
CA SER A 189 11.64 4.34 25.50
C SER A 189 12.18 5.01 24.23
N GLU A 190 12.84 4.29 23.31
CA GLU A 190 12.30 3.15 22.56
C GLU A 190 10.97 3.51 21.89
N THR A 191 11.08 4.18 20.75
CA THR A 191 10.18 4.00 19.60
C THR A 191 11.08 3.97 18.38
N GLU A 192 11.67 2.81 18.17
CA GLU A 192 12.17 2.37 16.88
C GLU A 192 10.97 2.41 15.91
N VAL A 193 10.98 3.39 15.00
CA VAL A 193 10.05 3.41 13.88
C VAL A 193 10.58 2.37 12.90
N ASP A 194 10.12 1.13 13.09
CA ASP A 194 10.28 0.04 12.15
C ASP A 194 9.52 0.43 10.88
N TRP A 195 10.23 1.05 9.94
CA TRP A 195 9.77 1.18 8.57
C TRP A 195 9.88 -0.21 7.94
N GLN A 196 8.88 -1.05 8.20
CA GLN A 196 8.59 -2.18 7.33
C GLN A 196 8.27 -1.63 5.95
N VAL A 197 9.31 -1.52 5.12
CA VAL A 197 9.22 -1.58 3.68
C VAL A 197 8.59 -2.94 3.40
N ARG A 198 7.27 -2.94 3.18
CA ARG A 198 6.59 -4.06 2.56
C ARG A 198 7.17 -4.18 1.17
N ASP A 199 8.03 -5.18 0.98
CA ASP A 199 8.35 -5.72 -0.33
C ASP A 199 7.04 -5.98 -1.06
N TRP A 200 6.73 -5.12 -2.03
CA TRP A 200 5.77 -5.43 -3.07
C TRP A 200 6.51 -6.34 -4.04
N ASP A 201 6.23 -7.63 -3.95
CA ASP A 201 6.63 -8.63 -4.94
C ASP A 201 6.02 -8.24 -6.31
N ASP A 202 6.85 -7.66 -7.18
CA ASP A 202 6.61 -7.46 -8.61
C ASP A 202 6.64 -8.81 -9.35
N SER A 203 5.74 -9.73 -8.98
CA SER A 203 5.63 -11.07 -9.60
C SER A 203 4.39 -11.23 -10.47
N TRP A 204 3.95 -10.18 -11.16
CA TRP A 204 2.88 -10.32 -12.16
C TRP A 204 3.08 -9.43 -13.38
N ILE A 205 4.23 -9.56 -14.03
CA ILE A 205 4.36 -9.28 -15.47
C ILE A 205 5.21 -10.38 -16.09
N GLU A 206 4.59 -11.49 -16.48
CA GLU A 206 4.96 -12.30 -17.65
C GLU A 206 3.89 -13.38 -17.86
N GLY A 207 3.17 -13.27 -18.97
CA GLY A 207 2.08 -14.16 -19.39
C GLY A 207 1.27 -13.55 -20.51
#